data_AF-A0A2L2LMH4-F1
#
_entry.id   AF-A0A2L2LMH4-F1
#
_cell.length_a   1.000
_cell.length_b   1.000
_cell.length_c   1.000
_cell.angle_alpha   90.00
_cell.angle_beta   90.00
_cell.angle_gamma   90.00
#
_symmetry.space_group_name_H-M   'P 1'
#
loop_
_entity.id
_entity.type
_entity.pdbx_description
1 polymer ?
#
loop_
_entity_poly.entity_id
_entity_poly.type
_entity_poly.pdbx_seq_one_letter_code
_entity_poly.pdbx_strand_id
1 'polypeptide(L)'
;MFETSETPVLHSQRIVRLSDGSALIWPYYNLPVTAGPWEIAVDSNRLERTQWVGNLRQQIPTADFTVDLFPALAEKWLASPAFRLDTINQIQVIIDRYKKGGVDFPVDYVTNISAELETRQDALRYQWTLIFFYVAVLKKIIDIRDTEQAMERLVLFSTADVPRASALLSLGALCLFLKTRQSVRLTDDPHSGYSHVQRFFSFQPGRKGEEDHINQSYLRNRGLDLALFYFWPVRDIQNRKPKAQPVVITEDKALYSLVFRMLPLMYLPKQSGPAIPVAIALDELPLSQRVAFESLRSRINVSFEPPCDGKVRRQRLENLYLQARALADRNEEQSALETIWQDWCLPGLPEPAA
;
A
#
# COMPACT_ATOMS: atom_id res chain seq x y z
N MET A 1 -2.40 -10.96 -21.47
CA MET A 1 -1.33 -11.30 -20.50
C MET A 1 -0.12 -10.49 -20.93
N PHE A 2 0.51 -9.74 -20.03
CA PHE A 2 1.60 -8.86 -20.43
C PHE A 2 2.93 -9.62 -20.51
N GLU A 3 3.80 -9.18 -21.42
CA GLU A 3 5.16 -9.71 -21.56
C GLU A 3 6.06 -9.16 -20.44
N THR A 4 6.68 -10.07 -19.69
CA THR A 4 7.62 -9.73 -18.63
C THR A 4 9.04 -9.62 -19.18
N SER A 5 9.83 -8.71 -18.61
CA SER A 5 11.24 -8.54 -18.92
C SER A 5 12.12 -9.34 -17.96
N GLU A 6 13.21 -9.91 -18.47
CA GLU A 6 14.28 -10.53 -17.68
C GLU A 6 15.17 -9.47 -17.02
N THR A 7 15.31 -8.30 -17.65
CA THR A 7 16.03 -7.16 -17.09
C THR A 7 15.10 -6.28 -16.29
N PRO A 8 15.52 -5.77 -15.11
CA PRO A 8 14.72 -4.85 -14.35
C PRO A 8 14.41 -3.54 -15.07
N VAL A 9 13.20 -3.02 -14.85
CA VAL A 9 12.76 -1.70 -15.32
C VAL A 9 13.02 -0.69 -14.21
N LEU A 10 13.92 0.25 -14.48
CA LEU A 10 14.42 1.22 -13.48
C LEU A 10 13.30 2.16 -13.01
N HIS A 11 13.41 2.73 -11.81
CA HIS A 11 12.38 3.63 -11.30
C HIS A 11 12.13 4.83 -12.22
N SER A 12 13.18 5.43 -12.77
CA SER A 12 13.11 6.57 -13.70
C SER A 12 12.29 6.27 -14.97
N GLN A 13 12.19 5.01 -15.36
CA GLN A 13 11.38 4.55 -16.49
C GLN A 13 9.95 4.20 -16.08
N ARG A 14 9.71 3.95 -14.79
CA ARG A 14 8.42 3.55 -14.22
C ARG A 14 7.66 4.70 -13.56
N ILE A 15 8.11 5.93 -13.71
CA ILE A 15 7.46 7.08 -13.08
C ILE A 15 7.34 8.26 -14.04
N VAL A 16 6.18 8.91 -14.03
CA VAL A 16 5.96 10.20 -14.71
C VAL A 16 5.39 11.20 -13.70
N ARG A 17 5.97 12.40 -13.66
CA ARG A 17 5.53 13.51 -12.80
C ARG A 17 4.57 14.42 -13.54
N LEU A 18 3.37 14.56 -13.02
CA LEU A 18 2.40 15.53 -13.52
C LEU A 18 2.69 16.94 -12.97
N SER A 19 2.21 17.95 -13.70
CA SER A 19 2.37 19.37 -13.36
C SER A 19 1.69 19.76 -12.05
N ASP A 20 0.67 19.03 -11.60
CA ASP A 20 0.02 19.23 -10.30
C ASP A 20 0.77 18.59 -9.12
N GLY A 21 1.90 17.94 -9.37
CA GLY A 21 2.69 17.25 -8.36
C GLY A 21 2.31 15.78 -8.13
N SER A 22 1.29 15.27 -8.84
CA SER A 22 0.98 13.84 -8.86
C SER A 22 2.06 13.05 -9.58
N ALA A 23 2.11 11.75 -9.30
CA ALA A 23 2.97 10.79 -9.98
C ALA A 23 2.14 9.65 -10.56
N LEU A 24 2.32 9.35 -11.84
CA LEU A 24 1.95 8.05 -12.40
C LEU A 24 3.09 7.09 -12.18
N ILE A 25 2.77 5.89 -11.69
CA ILE A 25 3.73 4.88 -11.29
C ILE A 25 3.33 3.56 -11.94
N TRP A 26 4.24 2.98 -12.71
CA TRP A 26 4.17 1.59 -13.13
C TRP A 26 4.75 0.73 -12.01
N PRO A 27 3.91 -0.02 -11.29
CA PRO A 27 4.29 -0.56 -9.99
C PRO A 27 5.19 -1.80 -10.11
N TYR A 28 5.30 -2.40 -11.30
CA TYR A 28 5.98 -3.67 -11.53
C TYR A 28 7.41 -3.49 -12.06
N TYR A 29 8.36 -4.20 -11.46
CA TYR A 29 9.79 -4.13 -11.76
C TYR A 29 10.20 -4.91 -13.00
N ASN A 30 9.43 -5.94 -13.35
CA ASN A 30 9.67 -6.83 -14.49
C ASN A 30 8.67 -6.59 -15.64
N LEU A 31 7.99 -5.44 -15.66
CA LEU A 31 7.02 -5.12 -16.69
C LEU A 31 7.42 -3.83 -17.43
N PRO A 32 7.87 -3.92 -18.70
CA PRO A 32 8.21 -2.73 -19.49
C PRO A 32 7.04 -1.76 -19.61
N VAL A 33 7.31 -0.46 -19.47
CA VAL A 33 6.30 0.58 -19.66
C VAL A 33 5.93 0.64 -21.15
N THR A 34 4.63 0.55 -21.46
CA THR A 34 4.12 0.67 -22.82
C THR A 34 3.35 1.99 -23.00
N ALA A 35 3.09 2.37 -24.25
CA ALA A 35 2.33 3.57 -24.57
C ALA A 35 0.82 3.49 -24.21
N GLY A 36 0.33 2.31 -23.80
CA GLY A 36 -1.07 2.08 -23.46
C GLY A 36 -1.68 0.85 -24.14
N PRO A 37 -2.94 0.53 -23.83
CA PRO A 37 -3.80 1.23 -22.86
C PRO A 37 -3.34 1.01 -21.42
N TRP A 38 -3.66 1.97 -20.54
CA TRP A 38 -3.38 1.90 -19.10
C TRP A 38 -4.67 1.72 -18.28
N GLU A 39 -4.56 1.08 -17.12
CA GLU A 39 -5.60 1.06 -16.09
C GLU A 39 -5.03 1.73 -14.84
N ILE A 40 -5.55 2.92 -14.52
CA ILE A 40 -4.98 3.80 -13.50
C ILE A 40 -5.78 3.66 -12.20
N ALA A 41 -5.14 3.10 -11.16
CA ALA A 41 -5.67 3.05 -9.80
C ALA A 41 -5.41 4.38 -9.07
N VAL A 42 -6.44 4.92 -8.44
CA VAL A 42 -6.38 6.22 -7.74
C VAL A 42 -6.36 6.07 -6.22
N ASP A 43 -5.65 6.97 -5.53
CA ASP A 43 -5.81 7.20 -4.10
C ASP A 43 -7.02 8.09 -3.78
N SER A 44 -7.36 8.24 -2.50
CA SER A 44 -8.51 9.05 -2.08
C SER A 44 -8.36 10.55 -2.32
N ASN A 45 -7.13 11.07 -2.43
CA ASN A 45 -6.93 12.46 -2.82
C ASN A 45 -7.25 12.66 -4.30
N ARG A 46 -6.83 11.73 -5.17
CA ARG A 46 -7.10 11.74 -6.62
C ARG A 46 -8.55 11.38 -6.93
N LEU A 47 -9.23 10.61 -6.08
CA LEU A 47 -10.67 10.38 -6.16
C LEU A 47 -11.46 11.70 -6.13
N GLU A 48 -11.10 12.61 -5.22
CA GLU A 48 -11.80 13.90 -5.06
C GLU A 48 -11.29 14.99 -6.02
N ARG A 49 -9.98 15.01 -6.29
CA ARG A 49 -9.31 16.05 -7.09
C ARG A 49 -9.00 15.54 -8.49
N THR A 50 -9.98 15.62 -9.38
CA THR A 50 -9.91 15.03 -10.73
C THR A 50 -9.08 15.85 -11.74
N GLN A 51 -8.46 16.97 -11.33
CA GLN A 51 -7.66 17.84 -12.21
C GLN A 51 -6.49 17.11 -12.87
N TRP A 52 -5.98 16.06 -12.22
CA TRP A 52 -4.90 15.22 -12.75
C TRP A 52 -5.20 14.63 -14.12
N VAL A 53 -6.48 14.35 -14.42
CA VAL A 53 -6.93 13.82 -15.71
C VAL A 53 -6.60 14.80 -16.84
N GLY A 54 -6.88 16.08 -16.62
CA GLY A 54 -6.56 17.15 -17.58
C GLY A 54 -5.05 17.33 -17.74
N ASN A 55 -4.31 17.34 -16.62
CA ASN A 55 -2.85 17.44 -16.64
C ASN A 55 -2.20 16.28 -17.38
N LEU A 56 -2.69 15.05 -17.17
CA LEU A 56 -2.23 13.87 -17.89
C LEU A 56 -2.45 14.02 -19.39
N ARG A 57 -3.65 14.43 -19.83
CA ARG A 57 -3.94 14.62 -21.26
C ARG A 57 -3.13 15.75 -21.89
N GLN A 58 -2.79 16.79 -21.14
CA GLN A 58 -1.92 17.85 -21.64
C GLN A 58 -0.48 17.38 -21.81
N GLN A 59 0.03 16.59 -20.86
CA GLN A 59 1.41 16.09 -20.91
C GLN A 59 1.60 14.89 -21.82
N ILE A 60 0.58 14.03 -21.93
CA ILE A 60 0.57 12.82 -22.76
C ILE A 60 -0.74 12.79 -23.56
N PRO A 61 -0.86 13.57 -24.65
CA PRO A 61 -2.11 13.70 -25.42
C PRO A 61 -2.60 12.39 -26.05
N THR A 62 -1.68 11.46 -26.31
CA THR A 62 -1.96 10.15 -26.91
C THR A 62 -2.24 9.07 -25.88
N ALA A 63 -2.29 9.41 -24.57
CA ALA A 63 -2.53 8.42 -23.53
C ALA A 63 -3.95 7.85 -23.64
N ASP A 64 -4.02 6.54 -23.88
CA ASP A 64 -5.25 5.76 -23.76
C ASP A 64 -5.29 5.12 -22.36
N PHE A 65 -6.32 5.43 -21.58
CA PHE A 65 -6.43 4.93 -20.21
C PHE A 65 -7.87 4.82 -19.71
N THR A 66 -8.07 3.89 -18.79
CA THR A 66 -9.24 3.82 -17.92
C THR A 66 -8.83 4.11 -16.47
N VAL A 67 -9.81 4.46 -15.63
CA VAL A 67 -9.58 4.76 -14.21
C VAL A 67 -10.30 3.71 -13.37
N ASP A 68 -9.55 3.02 -12.50
CA ASP A 68 -10.10 2.14 -11.48
C ASP A 68 -10.24 2.93 -10.16
N LEU A 69 -11.48 3.28 -9.82
CA LEU A 69 -11.81 4.01 -8.59
C LEU A 69 -11.92 3.10 -7.37
N PHE A 70 -11.89 1.78 -7.54
CA PHE A 70 -12.11 0.83 -6.45
C PHE A 70 -11.20 1.05 -5.22
N PRO A 71 -9.87 1.29 -5.33
CA PRO A 71 -9.04 1.40 -4.13
C PRO A 71 -9.47 2.55 -3.22
N ALA A 72 -9.78 3.71 -3.80
CA ALA A 72 -10.26 4.88 -3.07
C ALA A 72 -11.74 4.77 -2.65
N LEU A 73 -12.58 4.07 -3.43
CA LEU A 73 -13.97 3.83 -3.03
C LEU A 73 -14.07 2.82 -1.89
N ALA A 74 -13.22 1.80 -1.87
CA ALA A 74 -13.07 0.86 -0.76
C ALA A 74 -12.70 1.59 0.53
N GLU A 75 -11.88 2.63 0.42
CA GLU A 75 -11.62 3.54 1.54
C GLU A 75 -12.86 4.20 2.07
N LYS A 76 -13.54 4.96 1.21
CA LYS A 76 -14.75 5.67 1.63
C LYS A 76 -15.78 4.73 2.21
N TRP A 77 -15.94 3.57 1.58
CA TRP A 77 -16.86 2.52 2.03
C TRP A 77 -16.55 2.08 3.45
N LEU A 78 -15.31 1.74 3.77
CA LEU A 78 -14.95 1.32 5.13
C LEU A 78 -14.96 2.49 6.12
N ALA A 79 -14.54 3.66 5.66
CA ALA A 79 -14.25 4.79 6.54
C ALA A 79 -15.47 5.64 6.93
N SER A 80 -16.53 5.64 6.13
CA SER A 80 -17.66 6.56 6.27
C SER A 80 -18.99 5.81 6.30
N PRO A 81 -19.67 5.74 7.48
CA PRO A 81 -21.04 5.25 7.55
C PRO A 81 -21.99 6.03 6.62
N ALA A 82 -21.81 7.35 6.51
CA ALA A 82 -22.60 8.19 5.63
C ALA A 82 -22.39 7.84 4.15
N PHE A 83 -21.20 7.39 3.74
CA PHE A 83 -20.97 6.89 2.39
C PHE A 83 -21.79 5.63 2.13
N ARG A 84 -21.78 4.67 3.08
CA ARG A 84 -22.52 3.41 2.95
C ARG A 84 -24.03 3.61 2.81
N LEU A 85 -24.61 4.56 3.55
CA LEU A 85 -26.04 4.86 3.51
C LEU A 85 -26.55 5.37 2.15
N ASP A 86 -25.69 6.00 1.35
CA ASP A 86 -26.05 6.61 0.06
C ASP A 86 -24.97 6.39 -0.99
N THR A 87 -24.53 5.13 -1.11
CA THR A 87 -23.35 4.75 -1.88
C THR A 87 -23.49 5.08 -3.37
N ILE A 88 -24.62 4.70 -3.98
CA ILE A 88 -24.86 4.87 -5.42
C ILE A 88 -24.77 6.35 -5.81
N ASN A 89 -25.49 7.22 -5.10
CA ASN A 89 -25.49 8.65 -5.43
C ASN A 89 -24.13 9.29 -5.20
N GLN A 90 -23.43 8.93 -4.11
CA GLN A 90 -22.09 9.48 -3.85
C GLN A 90 -21.06 9.05 -4.90
N ILE A 91 -21.13 7.80 -5.37
CA ILE A 91 -20.28 7.32 -6.47
C ILE A 91 -20.65 8.01 -7.78
N GLN A 92 -21.93 8.21 -8.06
CA GLN A 92 -22.39 8.93 -9.25
C GLN A 92 -21.82 10.36 -9.30
N VAL A 93 -21.87 11.09 -8.18
CA VAL A 93 -21.30 12.44 -8.08
C VAL A 93 -19.78 12.45 -8.37
N ILE A 94 -19.04 11.43 -7.93
CA ILE A 94 -17.62 11.29 -8.22
C ILE A 94 -17.40 11.03 -9.71
N ILE A 95 -18.14 10.08 -10.29
CA ILE A 95 -18.05 9.75 -11.73
C ILE A 95 -18.35 10.95 -12.60
N ASP A 96 -19.36 11.76 -12.27
CA ASP A 96 -19.70 12.94 -13.06
C ASP A 96 -18.54 13.95 -13.12
N ARG A 97 -17.72 14.05 -12.07
CA ARG A 97 -16.50 14.88 -12.09
C ARG A 97 -15.41 14.30 -13.01
N TYR A 98 -15.28 12.97 -13.05
CA TYR A 98 -14.34 12.31 -13.95
C TYR A 98 -14.80 12.38 -15.42
N LYS A 99 -16.09 12.23 -15.68
CA LYS A 99 -16.70 12.40 -17.01
C LYS A 99 -16.49 13.82 -17.56
N LYS A 100 -16.58 14.85 -16.70
CA LYS A 100 -16.20 16.23 -17.08
C LYS A 100 -14.73 16.36 -17.50
N GLY A 101 -13.84 15.51 -16.97
CA GLY A 101 -12.44 15.38 -17.38
C GLY A 101 -12.24 14.51 -18.63
N GLY A 102 -13.31 13.97 -19.21
CA GLY A 102 -13.27 13.13 -20.42
C GLY A 102 -13.01 11.65 -20.17
N VAL A 103 -13.15 11.16 -18.92
CA VAL A 103 -13.03 9.72 -18.61
C VAL A 103 -14.37 9.03 -18.81
N ASP A 104 -14.38 7.97 -19.60
CA ASP A 104 -15.56 7.15 -19.82
C ASP A 104 -15.68 6.03 -18.78
N PHE A 105 -16.90 5.79 -18.33
CA PHE A 105 -17.25 4.67 -17.45
C PHE A 105 -18.34 3.83 -18.09
N PRO A 106 -18.31 2.50 -17.91
CA PRO A 106 -19.41 1.62 -18.30
C PRO A 106 -20.76 2.09 -17.72
N VAL A 107 -21.85 1.85 -18.45
CA VAL A 107 -23.21 2.25 -18.04
C VAL A 107 -23.55 1.74 -16.63
N ASP A 108 -23.22 0.49 -16.34
CA ASP A 108 -23.53 -0.15 -15.05
C ASP A 108 -22.40 0.00 -14.01
N TYR A 109 -21.43 0.89 -14.22
CA TYR A 109 -20.26 0.99 -13.34
C TYR A 109 -20.65 1.25 -11.88
N VAL A 110 -21.57 2.20 -11.63
CA VAL A 110 -21.99 2.57 -10.26
C VAL A 110 -22.62 1.39 -9.53
N THR A 111 -23.55 0.71 -10.21
CA THR A 111 -24.25 -0.45 -9.63
C THR A 111 -23.26 -1.59 -9.36
N ASN A 112 -22.40 -1.90 -10.32
CA ASN A 112 -21.42 -2.97 -10.20
C ASN A 112 -20.41 -2.70 -9.09
N ILE A 113 -19.86 -1.48 -9.02
CA ILE A 113 -18.86 -1.15 -8.01
C ILE A 113 -19.48 -1.07 -6.61
N SER A 114 -20.73 -0.61 -6.48
CA SER A 114 -21.44 -0.57 -5.19
C SER A 114 -21.69 -1.98 -4.66
N ALA A 115 -22.22 -2.87 -5.51
CA ALA A 115 -22.44 -4.27 -5.17
C ALA A 115 -21.12 -4.97 -4.80
N GLU A 116 -20.04 -4.63 -5.49
CA GLU A 116 -18.72 -5.18 -5.21
C GLU A 116 -18.17 -4.75 -3.85
N LEU A 117 -18.32 -3.47 -3.47
CA LEU A 117 -17.91 -2.95 -2.17
C LEU A 117 -18.66 -3.64 -1.02
N GLU A 118 -19.95 -3.85 -1.19
CA GLU A 118 -20.81 -4.54 -0.21
C GLU A 118 -20.44 -6.02 -0.07
N THR A 119 -20.36 -6.73 -1.20
CA THR A 119 -20.08 -8.18 -1.22
C THR A 119 -18.69 -8.51 -0.68
N ARG A 120 -17.72 -7.58 -0.81
CA ARG A 120 -16.31 -7.81 -0.44
C ARG A 120 -15.90 -7.14 0.87
N GLN A 121 -16.83 -6.56 1.62
CA GLN A 121 -16.50 -5.77 2.81
C GLN A 121 -15.61 -6.52 3.82
N ASP A 122 -15.81 -7.82 4.02
CA ASP A 122 -15.04 -8.63 4.96
C ASP A 122 -13.58 -8.82 4.52
N ALA A 123 -13.38 -9.09 3.23
CA ALA A 123 -12.05 -9.21 2.66
C ALA A 123 -11.29 -7.88 2.71
N LEU A 124 -12.00 -6.77 2.43
CA LEU A 124 -11.44 -5.42 2.51
C LEU A 124 -11.04 -5.08 3.95
N ARG A 125 -11.95 -5.31 4.92
CA ARG A 125 -11.69 -5.15 6.35
C ARG A 125 -10.45 -5.92 6.79
N TYR A 126 -10.39 -7.21 6.46
CA TYR A 126 -9.22 -8.05 6.79
C TYR A 126 -7.91 -7.49 6.24
N GLN A 127 -7.88 -7.13 4.95
CA GLN A 127 -6.66 -6.65 4.31
C GLN A 127 -6.19 -5.35 4.95
N TRP A 128 -7.11 -4.47 5.29
CA TRP A 128 -6.81 -3.15 5.81
C TRP A 128 -6.36 -3.18 7.26
N THR A 129 -7.02 -3.97 8.11
CA THR A 129 -6.64 -4.12 9.51
C THR A 129 -5.28 -4.80 9.64
N LEU A 130 -4.98 -5.78 8.77
CA LEU A 130 -3.64 -6.33 8.64
C LEU A 130 -2.61 -5.22 8.38
N ILE A 131 -2.85 -4.33 7.41
CA ILE A 131 -1.94 -3.22 7.11
C ILE A 131 -1.83 -2.26 8.31
N PHE A 132 -2.93 -1.92 8.98
CA PHE A 132 -2.92 -1.02 10.15
C PHE A 132 -2.04 -1.57 11.28
N PHE A 133 -2.16 -2.86 11.61
CA PHE A 133 -1.34 -3.46 12.65
C PHE A 133 0.14 -3.51 12.25
N TYR A 134 0.45 -3.80 10.98
CA TYR A 134 1.83 -3.69 10.50
C TYR A 134 2.37 -2.26 10.56
N VAL A 135 1.56 -1.23 10.23
CA VAL A 135 1.97 0.18 10.38
C VAL A 135 2.34 0.48 11.83
N ALA A 136 1.52 0.04 12.80
CA ALA A 136 1.78 0.24 14.21
C ALA A 136 3.08 -0.45 14.66
N VAL A 137 3.25 -1.73 14.31
CA VAL A 137 4.45 -2.51 14.61
C VAL A 137 5.69 -1.87 14.01
N LEU A 138 5.66 -1.50 12.73
CA LEU A 138 6.79 -0.87 12.05
C LEU A 138 7.14 0.47 12.68
N LYS A 139 6.14 1.30 13.00
CA LYS A 139 6.38 2.58 13.69
C LYS A 139 7.13 2.37 15.00
N LYS A 140 6.69 1.43 15.83
CA LYS A 140 7.32 1.12 17.12
C LYS A 140 8.72 0.54 16.97
N ILE A 141 8.92 -0.38 16.02
CA ILE A 141 10.26 -0.92 15.73
C ILE A 141 11.20 0.17 15.24
N ILE A 142 10.76 1.06 14.34
CA ILE A 142 11.57 2.16 13.81
C ILE A 142 11.94 3.16 14.90
N ASP A 143 11.12 3.34 15.93
CA ASP A 143 11.40 4.27 17.04
C ASP A 143 12.45 3.74 18.03
N ILE A 144 12.72 2.43 18.05
CA ILE A 144 13.80 1.84 18.85
C ILE A 144 15.14 2.48 18.48
N ARG A 145 15.84 3.04 19.47
CA ARG A 145 17.09 3.78 19.26
C ARG A 145 18.21 2.91 18.71
N ASP A 146 18.39 1.73 19.28
CA ASP A 146 19.35 0.74 18.80
C ASP A 146 18.77 0.00 17.59
N THR A 147 19.40 0.23 16.43
CA THR A 147 18.94 -0.34 15.17
C THR A 147 19.17 -1.83 15.05
N GLU A 148 20.14 -2.39 15.76
CA GLU A 148 20.35 -3.84 15.77
C GLU A 148 19.26 -4.51 16.61
N GLN A 149 18.97 -3.96 17.80
CA GLN A 149 17.82 -4.39 18.61
C GLN A 149 16.50 -4.27 17.81
N ALA A 150 16.32 -3.17 17.08
CA ALA A 150 15.15 -3.00 16.21
C ALA A 150 15.08 -4.08 15.12
N MET A 151 16.23 -4.43 14.53
CA MET A 151 16.31 -5.48 13.52
C MET A 151 16.02 -6.86 14.11
N GLU A 152 16.53 -7.18 15.30
CA GLU A 152 16.19 -8.41 16.02
C GLU A 152 14.68 -8.52 16.28
N ARG A 153 14.03 -7.43 16.69
CA ARG A 153 12.57 -7.38 16.83
C ARG A 153 11.85 -7.65 15.51
N LEU A 154 12.32 -7.07 14.41
CA LEU A 154 11.76 -7.32 13.08
C LEU A 154 11.96 -8.78 12.65
N VAL A 155 13.10 -9.40 12.95
CA VAL A 155 13.38 -10.82 12.68
C VAL A 155 12.44 -11.71 13.49
N LEU A 156 12.28 -11.47 14.79
CA LEU A 156 11.32 -12.22 15.62
C LEU A 156 9.90 -12.14 15.06
N PHE A 157 9.51 -10.95 14.60
CA PHE A 157 8.22 -10.74 13.96
C PHE A 157 8.12 -11.49 12.61
N SER A 158 9.23 -11.57 11.86
CA SER A 158 9.33 -12.32 10.60
C SER A 158 9.19 -13.85 10.75
N THR A 159 9.25 -14.36 11.99
CA THR A 159 9.05 -15.78 12.32
C THR A 159 7.81 -16.01 13.20
N ALA A 160 7.14 -14.95 13.65
CA ALA A 160 5.98 -15.06 14.52
C ALA A 160 4.76 -15.69 13.79
N ASP A 161 3.85 -16.29 14.58
CA ASP A 161 2.59 -16.86 14.10
C ASP A 161 1.53 -15.75 13.86
N VAL A 162 1.79 -14.94 12.84
CA VAL A 162 0.97 -13.81 12.39
C VAL A 162 0.81 -13.87 10.86
N PRO A 163 -0.14 -13.14 10.24
CA PRO A 163 -0.23 -13.06 8.79
C PRO A 163 1.05 -12.42 8.25
N ARG A 164 1.68 -13.02 7.25
CA ARG A 164 2.93 -12.53 6.68
C ARG A 164 2.68 -11.45 5.62
N ALA A 165 3.16 -10.25 5.88
CA ALA A 165 3.19 -9.16 4.91
C ALA A 165 4.64 -8.86 4.49
N SER A 166 5.23 -9.69 3.63
CA SER A 166 6.65 -9.63 3.28
C SER A 166 7.09 -8.28 2.69
N ALA A 167 6.20 -7.55 1.98
CA ALA A 167 6.50 -6.20 1.50
C ALA A 167 6.66 -5.21 2.67
N LEU A 168 5.76 -5.25 3.66
CA LEU A 168 5.83 -4.40 4.85
C LEU A 168 7.04 -4.75 5.73
N LEU A 169 7.39 -6.04 5.85
CA LEU A 169 8.64 -6.44 6.52
C LEU A 169 9.87 -5.92 5.78
N SER A 170 9.89 -6.02 4.44
CA SER A 170 10.96 -5.45 3.61
C SER A 170 11.04 -3.93 3.75
N LEU A 171 9.90 -3.25 3.88
CA LEU A 171 9.85 -1.81 4.19
C LEU A 171 10.44 -1.52 5.58
N GLY A 172 10.13 -2.32 6.59
CA GLY A 172 10.77 -2.22 7.91
C GLY A 172 12.29 -2.34 7.82
N ALA A 173 12.80 -3.37 7.13
CA ALA A 173 14.23 -3.57 6.94
C ALA A 173 14.89 -2.40 6.20
N LEU A 174 14.23 -1.87 5.15
CA LEU A 174 14.67 -0.68 4.44
C LEU A 174 14.73 0.55 5.35
N CYS A 175 13.73 0.75 6.22
CA CYS A 175 13.70 1.86 7.16
C CYS A 175 14.86 1.79 8.15
N LEU A 176 15.13 0.60 8.72
CA LEU A 176 16.25 0.40 9.65
C LEU A 176 17.60 0.55 8.94
N PHE A 177 17.72 0.04 7.72
CA PHE A 177 18.90 0.23 6.88
C PHE A 177 19.22 1.71 6.67
N LEU A 178 18.23 2.50 6.24
CA LEU A 178 18.39 3.93 5.98
C LEU A 178 18.58 4.73 7.29
N LYS A 179 17.98 4.30 8.41
CA LYS A 179 18.17 4.93 9.73
C LYS A 179 19.62 4.88 10.20
N THR A 180 20.32 3.77 9.95
CA THR A 180 21.77 3.65 10.26
C THR A 180 22.67 4.40 9.28
N ARG A 181 22.15 4.77 8.11
CA ARG A 181 22.90 5.32 6.98
C ARG A 181 22.22 6.57 6.43
N GLN A 182 21.96 7.54 7.29
CA GLN A 182 21.13 8.71 6.96
C GLN A 182 21.72 9.60 5.85
N SER A 183 22.99 9.45 5.50
CA SER A 183 23.63 10.14 4.38
C SER A 183 23.38 9.47 3.02
N VAL A 184 22.91 8.22 3.00
CA VAL A 184 22.63 7.50 1.74
C VAL A 184 21.48 8.18 1.02
N ARG A 185 21.73 8.50 -0.25
CA ARG A 185 20.73 9.00 -1.20
C ARG A 185 20.39 7.90 -2.19
N LEU A 186 19.16 7.90 -2.65
CA LEU A 186 18.75 7.07 -3.76
C LEU A 186 19.19 7.73 -5.07
N THR A 187 19.42 6.96 -6.13
CA THR A 187 19.94 7.43 -7.42
C THR A 187 19.24 8.69 -7.95
N ASP A 188 19.95 9.80 -8.16
CA ASP A 188 19.34 11.07 -8.62
C ASP A 188 18.28 11.70 -7.67
N ASP A 189 18.15 11.24 -6.42
CA ASP A 189 17.36 11.95 -5.40
C ASP A 189 18.20 13.02 -4.70
N PRO A 190 17.75 14.28 -4.65
CA PRO A 190 18.45 15.32 -3.91
C PRO A 190 18.43 15.11 -2.39
N HIS A 191 17.47 14.34 -1.86
CA HIS A 191 17.31 14.09 -0.43
C HIS A 191 17.89 12.73 -0.02
N SER A 192 18.19 12.56 1.27
CA SER A 192 18.56 11.25 1.79
C SER A 192 17.36 10.31 1.79
N GLY A 193 17.60 9.01 1.58
CA GLY A 193 16.55 8.00 1.64
C GLY A 193 15.83 8.01 3.00
N TYR A 194 16.57 8.25 4.09
CA TYR A 194 15.98 8.31 5.43
C TYR A 194 15.01 9.50 5.63
N SER A 195 15.20 10.61 4.92
CA SER A 195 14.25 11.74 5.00
C SER A 195 12.84 11.36 4.49
N HIS A 196 12.75 10.48 3.49
CA HIS A 196 11.48 9.94 3.00
C HIS A 196 10.86 8.99 4.02
N VAL A 197 11.67 8.16 4.69
CA VAL A 197 11.22 7.28 5.79
C VAL A 197 10.62 8.12 6.93
N GLN A 198 11.34 9.16 7.36
CA GLN A 198 10.87 10.06 8.41
C GLN A 198 9.55 10.72 7.99
N ARG A 199 9.49 11.31 6.80
CA ARG A 199 8.25 11.93 6.30
C ARG A 199 7.05 10.96 6.28
N PHE A 200 7.29 9.69 5.99
CA PHE A 200 6.25 8.66 5.95
C PHE A 200 5.79 8.19 7.33
N PHE A 201 6.69 8.04 8.30
CA PHE A 201 6.32 7.52 9.64
C PHE A 201 6.17 8.63 10.71
N SER A 202 6.48 9.88 10.39
CA SER A 202 6.22 11.01 11.27
C SER A 202 4.73 11.28 11.40
N PHE A 203 4.34 11.55 12.64
CA PHE A 203 3.06 12.14 13.00
C PHE A 203 2.95 13.56 12.44
N GLN A 204 1.76 13.96 12.03
CA GLN A 204 1.47 15.28 11.49
C GLN A 204 0.44 16.04 12.33
N PRO A 205 0.70 16.35 13.61
CA PRO A 205 -0.28 17.05 14.45
C PRO A 205 -0.74 18.38 13.80
N GLY A 206 -2.05 18.61 13.80
CA GLY A 206 -2.66 19.78 13.14
C GLY A 206 -2.83 19.66 11.62
N ARG A 207 -2.41 18.53 11.01
CA ARG A 207 -2.67 18.20 9.60
C ARG A 207 -3.19 16.75 9.54
N LYS A 208 -4.22 16.49 8.74
CA LYS A 208 -4.83 15.15 8.59
C LYS A 208 -5.43 14.51 9.86
N GLY A 209 -5.69 15.27 10.92
CA GLY A 209 -6.32 14.79 12.16
C GLY A 209 -5.47 13.82 12.99
N GLU A 210 -4.15 13.81 12.78
CA GLU A 210 -3.20 12.99 13.53
C GLU A 210 -2.83 13.64 14.88
N GLU A 211 -2.42 12.81 15.82
CA GLU A 211 -1.86 13.21 17.11
C GLU A 211 -0.36 12.89 17.16
N ASP A 212 0.32 13.21 18.26
CA ASP A 212 1.75 12.94 18.45
C ASP A 212 2.08 11.48 18.80
N HIS A 213 1.12 10.58 18.61
CA HIS A 213 1.19 9.15 18.88
C HIS A 213 0.28 8.39 17.90
N ILE A 214 0.34 7.06 17.94
CA ILE A 214 -0.50 6.22 17.09
C ILE A 214 -1.97 6.39 17.50
N ASN A 215 -2.75 7.03 16.63
CA ASN A 215 -4.21 7.10 16.72
C ASN A 215 -4.87 6.55 15.43
N GLN A 216 -6.21 6.47 15.40
CA GLN A 216 -6.92 5.92 14.23
C GLN A 216 -6.64 6.71 12.94
N SER A 217 -6.51 8.05 13.03
CA SER A 217 -6.19 8.89 11.87
C SER A 217 -4.82 8.57 11.30
N TYR A 218 -3.80 8.41 12.15
CA TYR A 218 -2.45 8.02 11.74
C TYR A 218 -2.45 6.64 11.06
N LEU A 219 -3.10 5.64 11.67
CA LEU A 219 -3.21 4.29 11.11
C LEU A 219 -3.91 4.29 9.76
N ARG A 220 -5.01 5.04 9.63
CA ARG A 220 -5.71 5.25 8.37
C ARG A 220 -4.77 5.87 7.35
N ASN A 221 -4.23 7.07 7.59
CA ASN A 221 -3.43 7.78 6.60
C ASN A 221 -2.29 6.90 6.03
N ARG A 222 -1.52 6.22 6.89
CA ARG A 222 -0.40 5.38 6.44
C ARG A 222 -0.86 4.04 5.87
N GLY A 223 -1.91 3.46 6.44
CA GLY A 223 -2.45 2.20 5.95
C GLY A 223 -3.08 2.32 4.57
N LEU A 224 -3.69 3.47 4.26
CA LEU A 224 -4.28 3.78 2.97
C LEU A 224 -3.24 3.95 1.87
N ASP A 225 -2.19 4.71 2.18
CA ASP A 225 -1.04 4.87 1.31
C ASP A 225 -0.49 3.47 0.93
N LEU A 226 -0.33 2.58 1.91
CA LEU A 226 0.15 1.21 1.70
C LEU A 226 -0.91 0.30 1.06
N ALA A 227 -2.21 0.51 1.29
CA ALA A 227 -3.26 -0.25 0.62
C ALA A 227 -3.22 -0.04 -0.89
N LEU A 228 -2.91 1.17 -1.35
CA LEU A 228 -2.68 1.46 -2.77
C LEU A 228 -1.46 0.73 -3.32
N PHE A 229 -0.37 0.64 -2.54
CA PHE A 229 0.80 -0.18 -2.91
C PHE A 229 0.44 -1.66 -3.09
N TYR A 230 -0.47 -2.18 -2.28
CA TYR A 230 -0.96 -3.56 -2.34
C TYR A 230 -2.10 -3.80 -3.34
N PHE A 231 -2.64 -2.75 -3.96
CA PHE A 231 -3.89 -2.83 -4.72
C PHE A 231 -3.84 -3.84 -5.88
N TRP A 232 -2.97 -3.61 -6.86
CA TRP A 232 -2.82 -4.48 -8.03
C TRP A 232 -2.48 -5.94 -7.71
N PRO A 233 -1.50 -6.25 -6.84
CA PRO A 233 -1.14 -7.64 -6.57
C PRO A 233 -2.24 -8.37 -5.80
N VAL A 234 -2.97 -7.70 -4.90
CA VAL A 234 -4.12 -8.33 -4.24
C VAL A 234 -5.23 -8.65 -5.22
N ARG A 235 -5.48 -7.77 -6.21
CA ARG A 235 -6.44 -8.07 -7.27
C ARG A 235 -6.02 -9.28 -8.10
N ASP A 236 -4.75 -9.41 -8.44
CA ASP A 236 -4.26 -10.57 -9.18
C ASP A 236 -4.46 -11.88 -8.39
N ILE A 237 -4.15 -11.89 -7.08
CA ILE A 237 -4.43 -13.03 -6.17
C ILE A 237 -5.92 -13.37 -6.13
N GLN A 238 -6.79 -12.36 -6.22
CA GLN A 238 -8.25 -12.54 -6.26
C GLN A 238 -8.77 -12.95 -7.65
N ASN A 239 -7.88 -13.31 -8.59
CA ASN A 239 -8.19 -13.60 -10.00
C ASN A 239 -8.86 -12.43 -10.74
N ARG A 240 -8.56 -11.20 -10.32
CA ARG A 240 -9.06 -9.96 -10.92
C ARG A 240 -7.94 -9.27 -11.67
N LYS A 241 -7.56 -9.87 -12.78
CA LYS A 241 -6.49 -9.34 -13.62
C LYS A 241 -6.84 -7.94 -14.12
N PRO A 242 -5.86 -7.03 -14.16
CA PRO A 242 -6.07 -5.74 -14.79
C PRO A 242 -6.44 -5.93 -16.27
N LYS A 243 -7.34 -5.08 -16.77
CA LYS A 243 -7.83 -5.06 -18.16
C LYS A 243 -6.81 -4.43 -19.10
N ALA A 244 -5.98 -3.53 -18.59
CA ALA A 244 -4.94 -2.82 -19.33
C ALA A 244 -3.67 -2.70 -18.47
N GLN A 245 -2.60 -2.08 -18.95
CA GLN A 245 -1.35 -2.04 -18.18
C GLN A 245 -1.58 -1.34 -16.82
N PRO A 246 -1.30 -2.00 -15.68
CA PRO A 246 -1.60 -1.45 -14.36
C PRO A 246 -0.70 -0.27 -14.02
N VAL A 247 -1.32 0.83 -13.61
CA VAL A 247 -0.69 2.08 -13.21
C VAL A 247 -1.31 2.54 -11.89
N VAL A 248 -0.54 3.24 -11.07
CA VAL A 248 -1.02 3.90 -9.85
C VAL A 248 -0.82 5.40 -10.01
N ILE A 249 -1.77 6.21 -9.54
CA ILE A 249 -1.59 7.66 -9.40
C ILE A 249 -1.76 8.12 -7.95
N THR A 250 -0.78 8.89 -7.48
CA THR A 250 -0.79 9.46 -6.13
C THR A 250 -0.01 10.77 -6.05
N GLU A 251 -0.36 11.64 -5.11
CA GLU A 251 0.44 12.80 -4.71
C GLU A 251 1.40 12.49 -3.54
N ASP A 252 1.30 11.31 -2.92
CA ASP A 252 2.11 10.99 -1.75
C ASP A 252 3.58 10.76 -2.15
N LYS A 253 4.43 11.66 -1.65
CA LYS A 253 5.85 11.65 -1.99
C LYS A 253 6.58 10.42 -1.47
N ALA A 254 6.23 9.93 -0.30
CA ALA A 254 6.91 8.77 0.26
C ALA A 254 6.53 7.51 -0.53
N LEU A 255 5.28 7.37 -0.99
CA LEU A 255 4.90 6.26 -1.85
C LEU A 255 5.75 6.22 -3.11
N TYR A 256 5.83 7.33 -3.83
CA TYR A 256 6.54 7.33 -5.12
C TYR A 256 8.06 7.41 -4.98
N SER A 257 8.62 8.06 -3.96
CA SER A 257 10.07 8.32 -3.84
C SER A 257 10.77 7.30 -2.97
N LEU A 258 10.03 6.46 -2.25
CA LEU A 258 10.59 5.41 -1.41
C LEU A 258 9.94 4.05 -1.69
N VAL A 259 8.62 3.90 -1.48
CA VAL A 259 7.96 2.58 -1.46
C VAL A 259 7.98 1.92 -2.84
N PHE A 260 7.33 2.51 -3.85
CA PHE A 260 7.32 1.96 -5.23
C PHE A 260 8.69 2.02 -5.93
N ARG A 261 9.60 2.83 -5.40
CA ARG A 261 10.95 2.99 -5.91
C ARG A 261 11.85 1.84 -5.46
N MET A 262 11.95 1.63 -4.15
CA MET A 262 12.84 0.63 -3.53
C MET A 262 12.24 -0.77 -3.47
N LEU A 263 10.91 -0.85 -3.36
CA LEU A 263 10.16 -2.09 -3.22
C LEU A 263 9.12 -2.24 -4.34
N PRO A 264 9.51 -2.16 -5.62
CA PRO A 264 8.57 -2.37 -6.71
C PRO A 264 8.02 -3.80 -6.67
N LEU A 265 6.80 -3.96 -7.17
CA LEU A 265 6.14 -5.26 -7.23
C LEU A 265 6.72 -6.11 -8.37
N MET A 266 6.43 -7.41 -8.34
CA MET A 266 6.73 -8.32 -9.46
C MET A 266 5.43 -8.81 -10.09
N TYR A 267 5.35 -8.77 -11.41
CA TYR A 267 4.22 -9.30 -12.14
C TYR A 267 4.48 -10.78 -12.43
N LEU A 268 3.81 -11.67 -11.69
CA LEU A 268 3.97 -13.13 -11.80
C LEU A 268 2.61 -13.80 -12.05
N PRO A 269 1.98 -13.60 -13.22
CA PRO A 269 0.59 -14.00 -13.49
C PRO A 269 0.34 -15.52 -13.52
N LYS A 270 1.42 -16.32 -13.44
CA LYS A 270 1.41 -17.78 -13.42
C LYS A 270 1.66 -18.36 -12.03
N GLN A 271 2.03 -17.54 -11.03
CA GLN A 271 2.13 -18.01 -9.65
C GLN A 271 0.74 -18.02 -9.01
N SER A 272 0.21 -19.22 -8.82
CA SER A 272 -1.01 -19.46 -8.06
C SER A 272 -0.67 -19.53 -6.58
N GLY A 273 -0.45 -18.37 -5.94
CA GLY A 273 -0.16 -18.32 -4.51
C GLY A 273 -0.57 -16.98 -3.89
N PRO A 274 -0.89 -16.93 -2.58
CA PRO A 274 -1.27 -15.71 -1.89
C PRO A 274 -0.07 -14.81 -1.53
N ALA A 275 1.13 -15.18 -1.95
CA ALA A 275 2.32 -14.38 -1.73
C ALA A 275 2.34 -13.21 -2.71
N ILE A 276 2.56 -11.99 -2.20
CA ILE A 276 2.74 -10.80 -3.02
C ILE A 276 4.23 -10.66 -3.31
N PRO A 277 4.66 -10.89 -4.56
CA PRO A 277 6.08 -10.88 -4.89
C PRO A 277 6.55 -9.44 -5.04
N VAL A 278 7.61 -9.11 -4.31
CA VAL A 278 8.18 -7.77 -4.22
C VAL A 278 9.66 -7.88 -4.54
N ALA A 279 10.11 -7.08 -5.50
CA ALA A 279 11.51 -6.94 -5.81
C ALA A 279 12.18 -5.92 -4.88
N ILE A 280 13.51 -5.91 -4.93
CA ILE A 280 14.33 -4.87 -4.30
C ILE A 280 15.07 -4.18 -5.44
N ALA A 281 14.83 -2.88 -5.60
CA ALA A 281 15.56 -2.08 -6.57
C ALA A 281 16.94 -1.71 -6.00
N LEU A 282 17.88 -2.65 -6.01
CA LEU A 282 19.24 -2.43 -5.50
C LEU A 282 20.03 -1.44 -6.36
N ASP A 283 19.65 -1.30 -7.63
CA ASP A 283 20.13 -0.30 -8.57
C ASP A 283 19.93 1.14 -8.07
N GLU A 284 18.93 1.36 -7.21
CA GLU A 284 18.66 2.65 -6.55
C GLU A 284 19.65 2.97 -5.41
N LEU A 285 20.46 2.00 -4.98
CA LEU A 285 21.48 2.18 -3.96
C LEU A 285 22.88 2.28 -4.57
N PRO A 286 23.78 3.07 -3.96
CA PRO A 286 25.21 3.03 -4.27
C PRO A 286 25.75 1.60 -4.18
N LEU A 287 26.68 1.23 -5.06
CA LEU A 287 27.21 -0.15 -5.13
C LEU A 287 27.74 -0.65 -3.78
N SER A 288 28.40 0.22 -3.01
CA SER A 288 28.92 -0.08 -1.67
C SER A 288 27.86 -0.41 -0.62
N GLN A 289 26.59 -0.06 -0.89
CA GLN A 289 25.47 -0.24 0.03
C GLN A 289 24.58 -1.44 -0.32
N ARG A 290 24.67 -1.95 -1.56
CA ARG A 290 23.79 -3.03 -2.06
C ARG A 290 23.93 -4.32 -1.23
N VAL A 291 25.16 -4.82 -1.12
CA VAL A 291 25.46 -6.06 -0.36
C VAL A 291 25.05 -5.92 1.10
N ALA A 292 25.30 -4.75 1.71
CA ALA A 292 24.93 -4.49 3.09
C ALA A 292 23.40 -4.52 3.30
N PHE A 293 22.63 -3.95 2.37
CA PHE A 293 21.17 -3.99 2.45
C PHE A 293 20.61 -5.40 2.20
N GLU A 294 21.13 -6.10 1.19
CA GLU A 294 20.75 -7.50 0.92
C GLU A 294 21.00 -8.40 2.13
N SER A 295 22.18 -8.27 2.75
CA SER A 295 22.54 -9.02 3.95
C SER A 295 21.65 -8.68 5.15
N LEU A 296 21.22 -7.43 5.30
CA LEU A 296 20.31 -7.05 6.38
C LEU A 296 18.91 -7.64 6.13
N ARG A 297 18.40 -7.49 4.90
CA ARG A 297 17.06 -7.97 4.53
C ARG A 297 16.97 -9.50 4.54
N SER A 298 18.03 -10.23 4.19
CA SER A 298 17.99 -11.70 4.18
C SER A 298 17.62 -12.30 5.54
N ARG A 299 17.89 -11.58 6.64
CA ARG A 299 17.51 -11.96 8.01
C ARG A 299 16.00 -12.12 8.23
N ILE A 300 15.17 -11.47 7.42
CA ILE A 300 13.69 -11.57 7.48
C ILE A 300 13.10 -12.40 6.33
N ASN A 301 13.96 -12.99 5.48
CA ASN A 301 13.54 -13.80 4.34
C ASN A 301 13.30 -15.25 4.78
N VAL A 302 12.27 -15.44 5.59
CA VAL A 302 11.88 -16.74 6.14
C VAL A 302 10.77 -17.35 5.30
N SER A 303 10.84 -18.66 5.06
CA SER A 303 9.75 -19.40 4.42
C SER A 303 8.46 -19.25 5.24
N PHE A 304 7.35 -19.02 4.55
CA PHE A 304 6.05 -18.83 5.19
C PHE A 304 5.01 -19.67 4.46
N GLU A 305 4.28 -20.47 5.23
CA GLU A 305 3.13 -21.21 4.75
C GLU A 305 1.85 -20.40 5.01
N PRO A 306 1.12 -20.01 3.94
CA PRO A 306 -0.16 -19.32 4.08
C PRO A 306 -1.18 -20.17 4.84
N PRO A 307 -2.06 -19.56 5.65
CA PRO A 307 -3.09 -20.31 6.36
C PRO A 307 -4.02 -21.01 5.36
N CYS A 308 -4.37 -22.27 5.64
CA CYS A 308 -5.21 -23.11 4.79
C CYS A 308 -6.72 -22.93 5.07
N ASP A 309 -7.09 -22.38 6.23
CA ASP A 309 -8.49 -22.18 6.62
C ASP A 309 -8.75 -20.82 7.31
N GLY A 310 -10.04 -20.49 7.46
CA GLY A 310 -10.49 -19.23 8.05
C GLY A 310 -10.18 -19.09 9.55
N LYS A 311 -10.12 -20.19 10.30
CA LYS A 311 -9.85 -20.19 11.74
C LYS A 311 -8.40 -19.84 12.01
N VAL A 312 -7.45 -20.47 11.31
CA VAL A 312 -6.02 -20.14 11.40
C VAL A 312 -5.77 -18.71 10.92
N ARG A 313 -6.44 -18.29 9.84
CA ARG A 313 -6.34 -16.92 9.32
C ARG A 313 -6.79 -15.88 10.36
N ARG A 314 -7.88 -16.15 11.09
CA ARG A 314 -8.39 -15.32 12.18
C ARG A 314 -7.43 -15.29 13.36
N GLN A 315 -7.00 -16.47 13.85
CA GLN A 315 -6.09 -16.58 14.99
C GLN A 315 -4.78 -15.82 14.74
N ARG A 316 -4.20 -15.96 13.55
CA ARG A 316 -2.98 -15.22 13.18
C ARG A 316 -3.23 -13.72 13.23
N LEU A 317 -4.34 -13.22 12.68
CA LEU A 317 -4.64 -11.79 12.70
C LEU A 317 -4.86 -11.27 14.13
N GLU A 318 -5.46 -12.06 15.00
CA GLU A 318 -5.57 -11.75 16.43
C GLU A 318 -4.19 -11.69 17.10
N ASN A 319 -3.31 -12.65 16.82
CA ASN A 319 -1.93 -12.63 17.30
C ASN A 319 -1.18 -11.36 16.83
N LEU A 320 -1.42 -10.91 15.60
CA LEU A 320 -0.87 -9.68 15.04
C LEU A 320 -1.37 -8.45 15.82
N TYR A 321 -2.66 -8.36 16.06
CA TYR A 321 -3.26 -7.31 16.88
C TYR A 321 -2.65 -7.28 18.30
N LEU A 322 -2.61 -8.43 18.99
CA LEU A 322 -2.07 -8.54 20.34
C LEU A 322 -0.61 -8.11 20.41
N GLN A 323 0.20 -8.50 19.43
CA GLN A 323 1.60 -8.07 19.34
C GLN A 323 1.74 -6.57 19.05
N ALA A 324 0.94 -6.02 18.14
CA ALA A 324 0.93 -4.58 17.86
C ALA A 324 0.57 -3.77 19.12
N ARG A 325 -0.44 -4.23 19.88
CA ARG A 325 -0.86 -3.63 21.14
C ARG A 325 0.19 -3.75 22.23
N ALA A 326 0.89 -4.88 22.34
CA ALA A 326 1.95 -5.08 23.32
C ALA A 326 3.20 -4.21 23.07
N LEU A 327 3.42 -3.77 21.82
CA LEU A 327 4.46 -2.82 21.45
C LEU A 327 4.07 -1.35 21.69
N ALA A 328 2.80 -1.07 21.99
CA ALA A 328 2.33 0.28 22.23
C ALA A 328 2.61 0.73 23.67
N ASP A 329 3.44 1.76 23.81
CA ASP A 329 3.89 2.27 25.10
C ASP A 329 2.87 3.16 25.82
N ARG A 330 1.86 3.67 25.08
CA ARG A 330 0.83 4.58 25.58
C ARG A 330 -0.54 3.90 25.62
N ASN A 331 -1.34 4.22 26.65
CA ASN A 331 -2.70 3.70 26.77
C ASN A 331 -3.59 4.15 25.61
N GLU A 332 -3.40 5.38 25.14
CA GLU A 332 -4.14 5.97 24.03
C GLU A 332 -3.90 5.19 22.72
N GLU A 333 -2.65 4.77 22.49
CA GLU A 333 -2.29 3.94 21.33
C GLU A 333 -2.90 2.54 21.43
N GLN A 334 -2.88 1.94 22.62
CA GLN A 334 -3.52 0.65 22.86
C GLN A 334 -5.03 0.72 22.64
N SER A 335 -5.68 1.79 23.12
CA SER A 335 -7.10 2.05 22.88
C SER A 335 -7.42 2.26 21.40
N ALA A 336 -6.58 2.98 20.66
CA ALA A 336 -6.77 3.16 19.23
C ALA A 336 -6.70 1.82 18.47
N LEU A 337 -5.76 0.94 18.83
CA LEU A 337 -5.64 -0.40 18.26
C LEU A 337 -6.83 -1.30 18.63
N GLU A 338 -7.33 -1.19 19.87
CA GLU A 338 -8.55 -1.88 20.30
C GLU A 338 -9.76 -1.43 19.48
N THR A 339 -9.96 -0.13 19.28
CA THR A 339 -11.09 0.37 18.46
C THR A 339 -11.00 -0.13 17.03
N ILE A 340 -9.82 -0.16 16.42
CA ILE A 340 -9.63 -0.75 15.09
C ILE A 340 -9.97 -2.25 15.09
N TRP A 341 -9.54 -2.98 16.12
CA TRP A 341 -9.86 -4.40 16.25
C TRP A 341 -11.38 -4.64 16.34
N GLN A 342 -12.07 -3.90 17.22
CA GLN A 342 -13.50 -4.05 17.46
C GLN A 342 -14.36 -3.56 16.29
N ASP A 343 -14.07 -2.39 15.74
CA ASP A 343 -14.97 -1.73 14.79
C ASP A 343 -14.70 -2.12 13.33
N TRP A 344 -13.46 -2.52 13.02
CA TRP A 344 -13.07 -2.84 11.63
C TRP A 344 -12.75 -4.32 11.46
N CYS A 345 -12.05 -4.93 12.40
CA CYS A 345 -11.50 -6.26 12.21
C CYS A 345 -12.52 -7.36 12.52
N LEU A 346 -13.06 -7.38 13.74
CA LEU A 346 -14.02 -8.40 14.18
C LEU A 346 -15.25 -8.50 13.27
N PRO A 347 -15.87 -7.40 12.80
CA PRO A 347 -17.03 -7.48 11.92
C PRO A 347 -16.71 -8.02 10.52
N GLY A 348 -15.42 -8.10 10.15
CA GLY A 348 -14.97 -8.65 8.88
C GLY A 348 -14.34 -10.04 8.99
N LEU A 349 -14.37 -10.65 10.17
CA LEU A 349 -13.86 -12.00 10.41
C LEU A 349 -15.04 -12.97 10.47
N PRO A 350 -15.03 -14.06 9.67
CA PRO A 350 -16.07 -15.07 9.77
C PRO A 350 -16.15 -15.62 11.20
N GLU A 351 -17.37 -15.84 11.71
CA GLU A 351 -17.55 -16.48 13.00
C GLU A 351 -16.93 -17.88 12.99
N PRO A 352 -16.40 -18.35 14.13
CA PRO A 352 -15.96 -19.73 14.23
C PRO A 352 -17.18 -20.62 13.92
N ALA A 353 -17.03 -21.58 13.01
CA ALA A 353 -18.02 -22.64 12.91
C ALA A 353 -18.14 -23.29 14.29
N ALA A 354 -19.36 -23.28 14.84
CA ALA A 354 -19.69 -23.82 16.15
C ALA A 354 -19.40 -25.32 16.26
#